data_AF-A0A7V0QQP6-F1
#
_entry.id   AF-A0A7V0QQP6-F1
#
_cell.length_a   1.000
_cell.length_b   1.000
_cell.length_c   1.000
_cell.angle_alpha   90.00
_cell.angle_beta   90.00
_cell.angle_gamma   90.00
#
_symmetry.space_group_name_H-M   'P 1'
#
loop_
_entity.id
_entity.type
_entity.pdbx_description
1 polymer ?
#
loop_
_entity_poly.entity_id
_entity_poly.type
_entity_poly.pdbx_seq_one_letter_code
_entity_poly.pdbx_strand_id
1 'polypeptide(L)' 'GWRAANKVVKIAGKTGTAQLAGDKNPHNWFIGYAPADNPKLSIVVLVENKEEEISIAPQIAGRILSRIFDNTGK' A
#
# COMPACT_ATOMS: atom_id res chain seq x y z
N GLY A 1 0.94 1.90 7.52
CA GLY A 1 1.19 0.48 7.81
C GLY A 1 -0.08 -0.32 7.89
N TRP A 2 -0.84 -0.22 8.99
CA TRP A 2 -1.91 -1.17 9.34
C TRP A 2 -3.02 -1.37 8.30
N ARG A 3 -3.33 -0.37 7.47
CA ARG A 3 -4.33 -0.51 6.37
C ARG A 3 -3.88 -1.44 5.23
N ALA A 4 -2.60 -1.79 5.19
CA ALA A 4 -2.06 -2.84 4.33
C ALA A 4 -1.96 -4.19 5.06
N ALA A 5 -2.45 -4.30 6.30
CA ALA A 5 -2.35 -5.55 7.07
C ALA A 5 -3.07 -6.69 6.35
N ASN A 6 -2.44 -7.86 6.37
CA ASN A 6 -2.86 -8.99 5.58
C ASN A 6 -2.65 -10.29 6.37
N LYS A 7 -3.57 -11.26 6.22
CA LYS A 7 -3.51 -12.57 6.88
C LYS A 7 -2.58 -13.57 6.15
N VAL A 8 -2.27 -13.30 4.88
CA VAL A 8 -1.45 -14.15 4.00
C VAL A 8 0.04 -13.81 4.12
N VAL A 9 0.38 -12.52 4.16
CA VAL A 9 1.78 -12.07 4.24
C VAL A 9 1.93 -10.88 5.19
N LYS A 10 3.00 -10.87 5.99
CA LYS A 10 3.31 -9.71 6.86
C LYS A 10 3.85 -8.57 6.02
N ILE A 11 3.26 -7.38 6.16
CA ILE A 11 3.61 -6.19 5.36
C ILE A 11 4.10 -5.08 6.28
N ALA A 12 5.27 -4.53 5.98
CA ALA A 12 5.78 -3.32 6.61
C ALA A 12 5.69 -2.16 5.61
N GLY A 13 5.28 -0.97 6.06
CA GLY A 13 5.18 0.17 5.17
C GLY A 13 4.54 1.42 5.77
N LYS A 14 4.74 2.54 5.09
CA LYS A 14 4.28 3.86 5.50
C LYS A 14 3.27 4.40 4.49
N THR A 15 2.22 5.02 5.02
CA THR A 15 1.27 5.81 4.22
C THR A 15 1.72 7.26 4.21
N GLY A 16 1.46 7.94 3.11
CA GLY A 16 1.72 9.36 2.96
C GLY A 16 0.64 10.02 2.09
N THR A 17 0.52 11.32 2.31
CA THR A 17 -0.34 12.23 1.57
C THR A 17 0.61 13.18 0.86
N ALA A 18 0.60 13.25 -0.46
CA ALA A 18 1.35 14.28 -1.18
C ALA A 18 0.37 15.39 -1.55
N GLN A 19 0.48 16.52 -0.87
CA GLN A 19 -0.29 17.72 -1.19
C GLN A 19 0.25 18.32 -2.50
N LEU A 20 -0.67 18.76 -3.36
CA LEU A 20 -0.35 19.50 -4.58
C LEU A 20 -0.53 21.01 -4.33
N ALA A 21 0.16 21.85 -5.10
CA ALA A 21 -0.04 23.29 -5.05
C ALA A 21 -1.44 23.69 -5.58
N GLY A 22 -2.07 24.68 -4.94
CA GLY A 22 -3.42 25.16 -5.26
C GLY A 22 -4.54 24.29 -4.69
N ASP A 23 -5.77 24.43 -5.20
CA ASP A 23 -6.97 23.72 -4.74
C ASP A 23 -7.09 22.29 -5.32
N LYS A 24 -5.96 21.63 -5.56
CA LYS A 24 -5.96 20.27 -6.13
C LYS A 24 -6.04 19.22 -5.02
N ASN A 25 -6.85 18.19 -5.26
CA ASN A 25 -6.95 17.05 -4.36
C ASN A 25 -5.57 16.42 -4.11
N PRO A 26 -5.24 16.05 -2.86
CA PRO A 26 -3.98 15.40 -2.55
C PRO A 26 -3.86 14.05 -3.24
N HIS A 27 -2.64 13.56 -3.35
CA HIS A 27 -2.36 12.20 -3.77
C HIS A 27 -2.23 11.28 -2.56
N ASN A 28 -2.68 10.04 -2.71
CA ASN A 28 -2.55 8.98 -1.71
C ASN A 28 -1.40 8.06 -2.08
N TRP A 29 -0.43 7.87 -1.18
CA TRP A 29 0.75 7.05 -1.44
C TRP A 29 0.95 6.01 -0.34
N PHE A 30 1.44 4.84 -0.75
CA PHE A 30 1.95 3.82 0.12
C PHE A 30 3.29 3.32 -0.39
N ILE A 31 4.27 3.22 0.49
CA ILE A 31 5.53 2.54 0.25
C ILE A 31 5.71 1.45 1.30
N GLY A 32 6.12 0.26 0.88
CA GLY A 32 6.32 -0.85 1.78
C GLY A 32 7.03 -2.04 1.14
N TYR A 33 7.22 -3.08 1.94
CA TYR A 33 7.83 -4.33 1.51
C TYR A 33 7.21 -5.52 2.24
N ALA A 34 7.37 -6.70 1.65
CA ALA A 34 6.88 -7.97 2.18
C ALA A 34 7.75 -9.17 1.75
N PRO A 35 7.79 -10.26 2.54
CA PRO A 35 7.37 -10.35 3.94
C PRO A 35 8.16 -9.40 4.86
N ALA A 36 7.55 -8.90 5.94
CA ALA A 36 8.18 -7.91 6.83
C ALA A 36 9.39 -8.45 7.60
N ASP A 37 9.40 -9.75 7.90
CA ASP A 37 10.44 -10.46 8.65
C ASP A 37 11.59 -10.95 7.75
N ASN A 38 11.33 -11.27 6.49
CA ASN A 38 12.35 -11.61 5.50
C ASN A 38 12.00 -11.00 4.13
N PRO A 39 12.31 -9.70 3.91
CA PRO A 39 11.86 -8.95 2.74
C PRO A 39 12.25 -9.59 1.41
N LYS A 40 11.28 -9.77 0.51
CA LYS A 40 11.49 -10.31 -0.85
C LYS A 40 11.04 -9.36 -1.96
N LEU A 41 10.03 -8.53 -1.69
CA LEU A 41 9.46 -7.60 -2.66
C LEU A 41 9.17 -6.25 -2.01
N SER A 42 9.57 -5.17 -2.67
CA SER A 42 9.18 -3.80 -2.33
C SER A 42 8.12 -3.29 -3.30
N ILE A 43 7.20 -2.44 -2.81
CA ILE A 43 6.10 -1.88 -3.60
C ILE A 43 5.89 -0.41 -3.26
N VAL A 44 5.58 0.38 -4.30
CA VAL A 44 5.04 1.73 -4.18
C VAL A 44 3.70 1.76 -4.90
N VAL A 45 2.67 2.30 -4.23
CA VAL A 45 1.35 2.54 -4.82
C VAL A 45 1.04 4.02 -4.68
N LEU A 46 0.78 4.67 -5.80
CA LEU A 46 0.35 6.06 -5.91
C LEU A 46 -1.06 6.11 -6.50
N VAL A 47 -1.96 6.83 -5.85
CA VAL A 47 -3.30 7.14 -6.36
C VAL A 47 -3.45 8.65 -6.43
N GLU A 48 -3.56 9.16 -7.65
CA GLU A 48 -3.63 10.60 -7.93
C GLU A 48 -5.01 11.20 -7.61
N ASN A 49 -5.00 12.50 -7.29
CA ASN A 49 -6.17 13.38 -7.12
C ASN A 49 -7.31 12.82 -6.26
N LYS A 50 -6.98 12.20 -5.11
CA LYS A 50 -7.96 11.53 -4.24
C LYS A 50 -7.95 12.15 -2.85
N GLU A 51 -9.02 12.87 -2.53
CA GLU A 51 -9.30 13.50 -1.24
C GLU A 51 -9.22 12.49 -0.08
N GLU A 52 -8.61 12.90 1.03
CA GLU A 52 -8.26 11.99 2.11
C GLU A 52 -9.40 11.79 3.12
N GLU A 53 -10.12 10.69 2.96
CA GLU A 53 -10.97 10.13 4.02
C GLU A 53 -10.58 8.68 4.36
N ILE A 54 -10.15 7.92 3.34
CA ILE A 54 -9.69 6.53 3.49
C ILE A 54 -8.45 6.32 2.61
N SER A 55 -7.30 6.04 3.24
CA SER A 55 -6.06 5.76 2.50
C SER A 55 -6.21 4.46 1.69
N ILE A 56 -6.46 4.62 0.39
CA ILE A 56 -6.75 3.53 -0.57
C ILE A 56 -5.48 2.85 -1.09
N ALA A 57 -4.37 3.59 -1.21
CA ALA A 57 -3.07 3.08 -1.63
C ALA A 57 -2.57 1.86 -0.80
N PRO A 58 -2.60 1.87 0.55
CA PRO A 58 -2.21 0.70 1.33
C PRO A 58 -3.13 -0.51 1.14
N GLN A 59 -4.42 -0.30 0.85
CA GLN A 59 -5.36 -1.42 0.59
C GLN A 59 -5.07 -2.09 -0.75
N ILE A 60 -4.78 -1.29 -1.78
CA ILE A 60 -4.34 -1.79 -3.10
C ILE A 60 -3.05 -2.59 -2.94
N ALA A 61 -2.06 -2.04 -2.24
CA ALA A 61 -0.80 -2.74 -1.96
C ALA A 61 -1.04 -4.06 -1.22
N GLY A 62 -1.92 -4.06 -0.20
CA GLY A 62 -2.28 -5.26 0.55
C GLY A 62 -2.85 -6.37 -0.34
N ARG A 63 -3.72 -6.04 -1.32
CA ARG A 63 -4.31 -7.01 -2.26
C ARG A 63 -3.28 -7.57 -3.23
N ILE A 64 -2.42 -6.72 -3.80
CA ILE A 64 -1.35 -7.13 -4.73
C ILE A 64 -0.39 -8.09 -4.03
N LEU A 65 0.12 -7.70 -2.86
CA LEU A 65 1.05 -8.52 -2.08
C LEU A 65 0.39 -9.82 -1.63
N SER A 66 -0.89 -9.78 -1.24
CA SER A 66 -1.66 -11.01 -0.96
C SER A 66 -1.57 -11.98 -2.13
N ARG A 67 -1.88 -11.52 -3.35
CA ARG A 67 -1.94 -12.39 -4.53
C ARG A 67 -0.57 -12.95 -4.92
N ILE A 68 0.49 -12.18 -4.71
CA ILE A 68 1.87 -12.60 -5.02
C ILE A 68 2.34 -13.69 -4.05
N PHE A 69 2.00 -13.58 -2.78
CA PHE A 69 2.45 -14.49 -1.72
C PHE A 69 1.43 -15.57 -1.33
N ASP A 70 0.26 -15.58 -1.97
CA ASP A 70 -0.75 -16.61 -1.78
C ASP A 70 -0.34 -17.90 -2.50
N ASN A 71 -0.05 -18.94 -1.72
CA ASN A 71 0.36 -20.26 -2.21
C ASN A 71 -0.83 -21.17 -2.54
N THR A 72 -2.09 -20.74 -2.38
CA THR A 72 -3.26 -21.61 -2.62
C THR A 72 -3.61 -21.88 -4.09
N GLY A 73 -2.76 -21.48 -5.04
CA GLY A 73 -2.98 -21.72 -6.48
C GLY A 73 -1.75 -22.24 -7.24
N LYS A 74 -0.73 -22.74 -6.55
CA LYS A 74 0.42 -23.44 -7.15
C LYS A 74 0.49 -24.88 -6.63
#